data_AF-A0A1Y4APH0-F1
#
_entry.id   AF-A0A1Y4APH0-F1
#
_cell.length_a   1.000
_cell.length_b   1.000
_cell.length_c   1.000
_cell.angle_alpha   90.00
_cell.angle_beta   90.00
_cell.angle_gamma   90.00
#
_symmetry.space_group_name_H-M   'P 1'
#
loop_
_entity.id
_entity.type
_entity.pdbx_description
1 polymer ?
#
loop_
_entity_poly.entity_id
_entity_poly.type
_entity_poly.pdbx_seq_one_letter_code
_entity_poly.pdbx_strand_id
1 'polypeptide(L)'
;MTGATVTVDPSGEGTYYVSVDNRAEVDALCATDEEYIAMKLDFIRVMAGVNKLSVEEYLRRELRSGRSVIQETDLYYDTEYCVGVFGLDADGTVTTGLARSYFCTETFAPSAECQFIIQEVACTASSIEVEVGASDASVRYYASVMSADEFSSYDTVNEAVSDIIFSAELFDDVDWSDPSYTHTGRNRLLFEGLEASTEYVVIVFGISSEGEQTTEAATATFSTTAA
;
A
#
# COMPACT_ATOMS: atom_id res chain seq x y z
N MET A 1 8.61 9.52 -3.87
CA MET A 1 8.42 8.13 -4.33
C MET A 1 9.39 7.22 -3.58
N THR A 2 8.86 6.31 -2.79
CA THR A 2 9.59 5.20 -2.18
C THR A 2 9.66 4.05 -3.16
N GLY A 3 10.86 3.54 -3.39
CA GLY A 3 11.09 2.46 -4.32
C GLY A 3 12.51 1.96 -4.22
N ALA A 4 12.78 0.85 -4.89
CA ALA A 4 14.10 0.25 -4.91
C ALA A 4 14.42 -0.30 -6.30
N THR A 5 15.66 -0.07 -6.74
CA THR A 5 16.21 -0.76 -7.89
C THR A 5 16.87 -2.05 -7.45
N VAL A 6 16.26 -3.19 -7.75
CA VAL A 6 16.80 -4.52 -7.48
C VAL A 6 17.55 -5.02 -8.71
N THR A 7 18.83 -5.33 -8.57
CA THR A 7 19.62 -5.99 -9.63
C THR A 7 19.89 -7.44 -9.27
N VAL A 8 19.50 -8.36 -10.14
CA VAL A 8 19.77 -9.79 -9.99
C VAL A 8 20.71 -10.25 -11.09
N ASP A 9 21.82 -10.89 -10.70
CA ASP A 9 22.80 -11.48 -11.60
C ASP A 9 22.87 -13.00 -11.33
N PRO A 10 22.06 -13.82 -12.04
CA PRO A 10 22.01 -15.25 -11.80
C PRO A 10 23.27 -15.93 -12.34
N SER A 11 23.76 -16.94 -11.61
CA SER A 11 24.92 -17.74 -12.03
C SER A 11 24.60 -18.81 -13.09
N GLY A 12 23.32 -19.04 -13.40
CA GLY A 12 22.85 -20.05 -14.35
C GLY A 12 21.80 -19.51 -15.33
N GLU A 13 21.42 -20.34 -16.30
CA GLU A 13 20.49 -19.97 -17.39
C GLU A 13 19.00 -20.22 -17.05
N GLY A 14 18.71 -20.74 -15.87
CA GLY A 14 17.34 -21.00 -15.42
C GLY A 14 16.52 -19.73 -15.16
N THR A 15 15.20 -19.89 -15.05
CA THR A 15 14.30 -18.81 -14.64
C THR A 15 14.27 -18.66 -13.13
N TYR A 16 13.98 -17.45 -12.66
CA TYR A 16 13.84 -17.14 -11.26
C TYR A 16 12.71 -16.15 -11.00
N TYR A 17 12.19 -16.21 -9.79
CA TYR A 17 11.21 -15.28 -9.25
C TYR A 17 11.92 -14.31 -8.29
N VAL A 18 11.49 -13.06 -8.30
CA VAL A 18 11.97 -12.01 -7.39
C VAL A 18 10.76 -11.46 -6.65
N SER A 19 10.88 -11.31 -5.34
CA SER A 19 9.91 -10.62 -4.50
C SER A 19 10.59 -9.62 -3.59
N VAL A 20 9.87 -8.54 -3.28
CA VAL A 20 10.26 -7.55 -2.28
C VAL A 20 9.11 -7.45 -1.30
N ASP A 21 9.37 -7.84 -0.05
CA ASP A 21 8.35 -7.97 0.99
C ASP A 21 8.79 -7.22 2.26
N ASN A 22 7.83 -6.68 3.01
CA ASN A 22 8.12 -6.08 4.32
C ASN A 22 8.80 -7.12 5.21
N ARG A 23 9.99 -6.78 5.72
CA ARG A 23 10.80 -7.71 6.48
C ARG A 23 10.12 -8.14 7.78
N ALA A 24 9.45 -7.22 8.48
CA ALA A 24 8.78 -7.52 9.73
C ALA A 24 7.66 -8.56 9.53
N GLU A 25 6.89 -8.42 8.45
CA GLU A 25 5.85 -9.39 8.07
C GLU A 25 6.44 -10.75 7.72
N VAL A 26 7.52 -10.77 6.92
CA VAL A 26 8.23 -12.00 6.58
C VAL A 26 8.73 -12.71 7.84
N ASP A 27 9.38 -11.98 8.73
CA ASP A 27 9.93 -12.52 9.98
C ASP A 27 8.82 -13.00 10.94
N ALA A 28 7.63 -12.40 10.88
CA ALA A 28 6.47 -12.81 11.67
C ALA A 28 5.76 -14.06 11.10
N LEU A 29 5.71 -14.19 9.78
CA LEU A 29 4.95 -15.24 9.09
C LEU A 29 5.79 -16.47 8.73
N CYS A 30 7.10 -16.31 8.55
CA CYS A 30 7.98 -17.34 8.03
C CYS A 30 9.20 -17.52 8.93
N ALA A 31 9.33 -18.69 9.55
CA ALA A 31 10.52 -19.07 10.32
C ALA A 31 11.60 -19.71 9.43
N THR A 32 11.23 -20.24 8.27
CA THR A 32 12.16 -20.91 7.33
C THR A 32 12.07 -20.38 5.90
N ASP A 33 13.10 -20.69 5.10
CA ASP A 33 13.13 -20.35 3.69
C ASP A 33 12.04 -21.13 2.91
N GLU A 34 11.75 -22.38 3.31
CA GLU A 34 10.68 -23.17 2.71
C GLU A 34 9.29 -22.57 2.96
N GLU A 35 9.04 -22.02 4.16
CA GLU A 35 7.79 -21.35 4.49
C GLU A 35 7.62 -20.07 3.67
N TYR A 36 8.70 -19.29 3.51
CA TYR A 36 8.69 -18.10 2.65
C TYR A 36 8.42 -18.43 1.19
N ILE A 37 9.09 -19.45 0.64
CA ILE A 37 8.84 -19.89 -0.74
C ILE A 37 7.39 -20.38 -0.90
N ALA A 38 6.86 -21.15 0.06
CA ALA A 38 5.47 -21.61 0.03
C ALA A 38 4.49 -20.42 0.04
N MET A 39 4.72 -19.43 0.90
CA MET A 39 3.93 -18.19 0.95
C MET A 39 3.94 -17.46 -0.40
N LYS A 40 5.10 -17.34 -1.07
CA LYS A 40 5.18 -16.72 -2.40
C LYS A 40 4.47 -17.54 -3.48
N LEU A 41 4.54 -18.87 -3.43
CA LEU A 41 3.78 -19.72 -4.36
C LEU A 41 2.27 -19.59 -4.18
N ASP A 42 1.79 -19.44 -2.95
CA ASP A 42 0.37 -19.18 -2.68
C ASP A 42 -0.04 -17.78 -3.15
N PHE A 43 0.79 -16.76 -2.92
CA PHE A 43 0.58 -15.42 -3.48
C PHE A 43 0.49 -15.44 -5.01
N ILE A 44 1.41 -16.13 -5.70
CA ILE A 44 1.38 -16.32 -7.16
C ILE A 44 0.05 -16.93 -7.63
N ARG A 45 -0.48 -17.93 -6.90
CA ARG A 45 -1.77 -18.55 -7.23
C ARG A 45 -2.93 -17.57 -7.10
N VAL A 46 -2.94 -16.78 -6.03
CA VAL A 46 -3.94 -15.72 -5.82
C VAL A 46 -3.86 -14.70 -6.95
N MET A 47 -2.67 -14.20 -7.26
CA MET A 47 -2.48 -13.17 -8.30
C MET A 47 -2.80 -13.68 -9.70
N ALA A 48 -2.48 -14.93 -10.02
CA ALA A 48 -2.92 -15.55 -11.26
C ALA A 48 -4.47 -15.55 -11.37
N GLY A 49 -5.16 -15.90 -10.28
CA GLY A 49 -6.62 -15.85 -10.18
C GLY A 49 -7.20 -14.44 -10.36
N VAL A 50 -6.65 -13.45 -9.66
CA VAL A 50 -7.03 -12.03 -9.77
C VAL A 50 -6.86 -11.53 -11.21
N ASN A 51 -5.75 -11.90 -11.85
CA ASN A 51 -5.45 -11.56 -13.24
C ASN A 51 -6.21 -12.41 -14.28
N LYS A 52 -7.03 -13.37 -13.83
CA LYS A 52 -7.78 -14.31 -14.68
C LYS A 52 -6.88 -15.11 -15.63
N LEU A 53 -5.69 -15.47 -15.16
CA LEU A 53 -4.69 -16.29 -15.85
C LEU A 53 -4.55 -17.65 -15.19
N SER A 54 -4.08 -18.64 -15.94
CA SER A 54 -3.49 -19.82 -15.31
C SER A 54 -2.19 -19.45 -14.58
N VAL A 55 -1.81 -20.23 -13.56
CA VAL A 55 -0.53 -20.03 -12.84
C VAL A 55 0.64 -20.05 -13.82
N GLU A 56 0.61 -20.93 -14.81
CA GLU A 56 1.66 -21.06 -15.82
C GLU A 56 1.76 -19.83 -16.73
N GLU A 57 0.63 -19.26 -17.15
CA GLU A 57 0.60 -18.01 -17.94
C GLU A 57 1.05 -16.81 -17.12
N TYR A 58 0.68 -16.75 -15.84
CA TYR A 58 1.13 -15.72 -14.92
C TYR A 58 2.65 -15.79 -14.71
N LEU A 59 3.18 -16.98 -14.37
CA LEU A 59 4.62 -17.19 -14.18
C LEU A 59 5.43 -16.87 -15.44
N ARG A 60 4.93 -17.17 -16.64
CA ARG A 60 5.62 -16.78 -17.89
C ARG A 60 5.80 -15.27 -18.05
N ARG A 61 4.98 -14.44 -17.39
CA ARG A 61 5.08 -12.97 -17.42
C ARG A 61 6.00 -12.46 -16.31
N GLU A 62 5.91 -13.07 -15.14
CA GLU A 62 6.62 -12.62 -13.95
C GLU A 62 8.07 -13.12 -13.88
N LEU A 63 8.33 -14.36 -14.29
CA LEU A 63 9.65 -14.96 -14.21
C LEU A 63 10.69 -14.18 -15.04
N ARG A 64 11.90 -14.10 -14.50
CA ARG A 64 13.05 -13.47 -15.14
C ARG A 64 14.09 -14.52 -15.50
N SER A 65 14.95 -14.19 -16.47
CA SER A 65 16.11 -15.00 -16.86
C SER A 65 17.28 -14.11 -17.21
N GLY A 66 18.50 -14.60 -16.99
CA GLY A 66 19.71 -13.79 -17.11
C GLY A 66 19.71 -12.58 -16.16
N ARG A 67 20.64 -11.66 -16.36
CA ARG A 67 20.74 -10.45 -15.55
C ARG A 67 19.53 -9.57 -15.75
N SER A 68 18.85 -9.21 -14.66
CA SER A 68 17.68 -8.32 -14.68
C SER A 68 17.84 -7.17 -13.70
N VAL A 69 17.17 -6.05 -14.02
CA VAL A 69 17.03 -4.88 -13.17
C VAL A 69 15.53 -4.62 -13.03
N ILE A 70 15.04 -4.62 -11.79
CA ILE A 70 13.64 -4.48 -11.43
C ILE A 70 13.50 -3.17 -10.66
N GLN A 71 12.45 -2.41 -10.98
CA GLN A 71 12.05 -1.23 -10.22
C GLN A 71 10.86 -1.63 -9.39
N GLU A 72 11.04 -1.64 -8.07
CA GLU A 72 9.95 -1.74 -7.12
C GLU A 72 9.51 -0.33 -6.74
N THR A 73 8.22 -0.10 -6.76
CA THR A 73 7.58 1.18 -6.39
C THR A 73 6.64 0.93 -5.22
N ASP A 74 6.06 2.01 -4.69
CA ASP A 74 4.95 1.94 -3.73
C ASP A 74 5.29 1.21 -2.42
N LEU A 75 6.58 1.25 -2.05
CA LEU A 75 7.07 0.73 -0.78
C LEU A 75 6.74 1.72 0.35
N TYR A 76 6.56 1.24 1.57
CA TYR A 76 6.38 2.10 2.74
C TYR A 76 7.68 2.82 3.11
N TYR A 77 7.56 4.03 3.65
CA TYR A 77 8.70 4.83 4.12
C TYR A 77 9.24 4.29 5.45
N ASP A 78 10.54 4.45 5.68
CA ASP A 78 11.22 4.03 6.92
C ASP A 78 11.03 2.53 7.25
N THR A 79 10.92 1.69 6.23
CA THR A 79 10.59 0.27 6.36
C THR A 79 11.72 -0.60 5.81
N GLU A 80 12.11 -1.63 6.58
CA GLU A 80 13.04 -2.65 6.11
C GLU A 80 12.34 -3.65 5.20
N TYR A 81 12.92 -3.91 4.04
CA TYR A 81 12.42 -4.86 3.05
C TYR A 81 13.39 -6.03 2.86
N CYS A 82 12.82 -7.22 2.64
CA CYS A 82 13.51 -8.43 2.23
C CYS A 82 13.33 -8.64 0.73
N VAL A 83 14.42 -8.66 -0.02
CA VAL A 83 14.45 -9.10 -1.42
C VAL A 83 14.68 -10.61 -1.44
N GLY A 84 13.67 -11.38 -1.81
CA GLY A 84 13.74 -12.83 -2.00
C GLY A 84 13.96 -13.20 -3.46
N VAL A 85 14.94 -14.07 -3.74
CA VAL A 85 15.17 -14.60 -5.10
C VAL A 85 15.35 -16.11 -5.05
N PHE A 86 14.59 -16.84 -5.85
CA PHE A 86 14.73 -18.28 -5.99
C PHE A 86 14.37 -18.74 -7.41
N GLY A 87 14.99 -19.82 -7.84
CA GLY A 87 14.72 -20.46 -9.12
C GLY A 87 13.31 -21.06 -9.13
N LEU A 88 12.57 -20.76 -10.19
CA LEU A 88 11.18 -21.21 -10.36
C LEU A 88 10.91 -21.38 -11.85
N ASP A 89 10.36 -22.54 -12.21
CA ASP A 89 9.91 -22.83 -13.57
C ASP A 89 8.45 -22.43 -13.78
N ALA A 90 8.05 -22.26 -15.04
CA ALA A 90 6.69 -21.84 -15.40
C ALA A 90 5.60 -22.82 -14.93
N ASP A 91 5.93 -24.08 -14.69
CA ASP A 91 4.99 -25.07 -14.14
C ASP A 91 4.83 -24.98 -12.60
N GLY A 92 5.54 -24.05 -11.96
CA GLY A 92 5.53 -23.83 -10.51
C GLY A 92 6.56 -24.67 -9.74
N THR A 93 7.47 -25.37 -10.42
CA THR A 93 8.53 -26.15 -9.78
C THR A 93 9.67 -25.26 -9.30
N VAL A 94 9.97 -25.31 -7.99
CA VAL A 94 11.12 -24.61 -7.39
C VAL A 94 12.41 -25.34 -7.77
N THR A 95 13.37 -24.62 -8.34
CA THR A 95 14.61 -25.19 -8.92
C THR A 95 15.87 -24.84 -8.13
N THR A 96 15.84 -23.82 -7.28
CA THR A 96 16.95 -23.48 -6.36
C THR A 96 16.43 -23.10 -4.98
N GLY A 97 17.33 -23.06 -4.00
CA GLY A 97 17.02 -22.43 -2.70
C GLY A 97 16.88 -20.91 -2.79
N LEU A 98 16.50 -20.30 -1.67
CA LEU A 98 16.29 -18.86 -1.53
C LEU A 98 17.62 -18.12 -1.31
N ALA A 99 17.80 -17.03 -2.05
CA ALA A 99 18.76 -15.98 -1.73
C ALA A 99 18.01 -14.76 -1.19
N ARG A 100 18.59 -14.08 -0.19
CA ARG A 100 18.02 -12.87 0.40
C ARG A 100 18.99 -11.70 0.33
N SER A 101 18.42 -10.51 0.16
CA SER A 101 19.09 -9.24 0.44
C SER A 101 18.13 -8.33 1.20
N TYR A 102 18.66 -7.30 1.84
CA TYR A 102 17.86 -6.39 2.65
C TYR A 102 18.22 -4.95 2.33
N PHE A 103 17.22 -4.07 2.37
CA PHE A 103 17.41 -2.63 2.31
C PHE A 103 16.35 -1.96 3.18
N CYS A 104 16.56 -0.69 3.50
CA CYS A 104 15.56 0.15 4.16
C CYS A 104 15.20 1.28 3.21
N THR A 105 13.92 1.61 3.12
CA THR A 105 13.45 2.79 2.40
C THR A 105 13.81 4.06 3.16
N GLU A 106 13.77 5.19 2.47
CA GLU A 106 14.05 6.48 3.09
C GLU A 106 12.94 6.87 4.08
N THR A 107 13.27 7.71 5.05
CA THR A 107 12.29 8.32 5.95
C THR A 107 11.39 9.27 5.16
N PHE A 108 10.10 9.26 5.47
CA PHE A 108 9.15 10.21 4.87
C PHE A 108 9.56 11.65 5.17
N ALA A 109 9.53 12.48 4.14
CA ALA A 109 9.75 13.91 4.24
C ALA A 109 8.67 14.65 3.42
N PRO A 110 7.76 15.40 4.08
CA PRO A 110 6.77 16.22 3.39
C PRO A 110 7.40 17.13 2.34
N SER A 111 6.80 17.18 1.15
CA SER A 111 7.17 18.14 0.10
C SER A 111 6.37 19.44 0.18
N ALA A 112 5.31 19.47 1.00
CA ALA A 112 4.47 20.63 1.29
C ALA A 112 4.22 20.76 2.80
N GLU A 113 4.36 21.99 3.30
CA GLU A 113 4.07 22.36 4.68
C GLU A 113 2.58 22.73 4.82
N CYS A 114 1.74 21.76 5.20
CA CYS A 114 0.33 21.99 5.47
C CYS A 114 -0.18 21.14 6.63
N GLN A 115 -0.98 21.75 7.49
CA GLN A 115 -1.67 21.11 8.60
C GLN A 115 -3.17 21.06 8.32
N PHE A 116 -3.78 19.93 8.63
CA PHE A 116 -5.22 19.74 8.52
C PHE A 116 -5.89 19.73 9.89
N ILE A 117 -7.09 20.31 9.95
CA ILE A 117 -7.99 20.24 11.09
C ILE A 117 -9.25 19.51 10.64
N ILE A 118 -9.61 18.45 11.35
CA ILE A 118 -10.81 17.65 11.09
C ILE A 118 -11.80 17.94 12.23
N GLN A 119 -13.00 18.40 11.90
CA GLN A 119 -14.05 18.73 12.87
C GLN A 119 -15.31 17.93 12.58
N GLU A 120 -15.90 17.30 13.60
CA GLU A 120 -17.21 16.64 13.44
C GLU A 120 -18.28 17.66 13.05
N VAL A 121 -19.06 17.33 12.03
CA VAL A 121 -20.30 18.05 11.68
C VAL A 121 -21.51 17.23 12.13
N ALA A 122 -21.52 15.94 11.78
CA ALA A 122 -22.56 14.99 12.20
C ALA A 122 -22.00 13.56 12.19
N CYS A 123 -22.49 12.72 13.11
CA CYS A 123 -22.21 11.30 13.14
C CYS A 123 -23.53 10.54 13.33
N THR A 124 -23.78 9.53 12.48
CA THR A 124 -24.99 8.69 12.52
C THR A 124 -24.62 7.22 12.70
N ALA A 125 -25.60 6.32 12.62
CA ALA A 125 -25.36 4.89 12.67
C ALA A 125 -24.66 4.34 11.41
N SER A 126 -24.62 5.10 10.31
CA SER A 126 -24.08 4.62 9.04
C SER A 126 -23.29 5.67 8.25
N SER A 127 -22.98 6.81 8.86
CA SER A 127 -22.22 7.88 8.21
C SER A 127 -21.52 8.78 9.20
N ILE A 128 -20.43 9.38 8.73
CA ILE A 128 -19.65 10.43 9.41
C ILE A 128 -19.54 11.61 8.45
N GLU A 129 -19.99 12.80 8.88
CA GLU A 129 -19.76 14.06 8.18
C GLU A 129 -18.74 14.89 8.97
N VAL A 130 -17.68 15.32 8.30
CA VAL A 130 -16.63 16.16 8.86
C VAL A 130 -16.43 17.42 8.04
N GLU A 131 -15.91 18.45 8.70
CA GLU A 131 -15.36 19.62 8.05
C GLU A 131 -13.84 19.59 8.17
N VAL A 132 -13.16 19.62 7.02
CA VAL A 132 -11.71 19.61 6.91
C VAL A 132 -11.25 21.02 6.55
N GLY A 133 -10.33 21.57 7.34
CA GLY A 133 -9.63 22.82 7.05
C GLY A 133 -8.14 22.58 6.82
N ALA A 134 -7.60 23.15 5.74
CA ALA A 134 -6.16 23.17 5.45
C ALA A 134 -5.53 24.50 5.86
N SER A 135 -4.34 24.48 6.45
CA SER A 135 -3.59 25.70 6.77
C SER A 135 -3.13 26.45 5.51
N ASP A 136 -2.88 25.73 4.42
CA ASP A 136 -2.67 26.26 3.09
C ASP A 136 -3.82 25.82 2.17
N ALA A 137 -4.63 26.78 1.72
CA ALA A 137 -5.78 26.50 0.89
C ALA A 137 -5.44 26.06 -0.55
N SER A 138 -4.17 26.22 -0.97
CA SER A 138 -3.70 25.77 -2.28
C SER A 138 -3.27 24.31 -2.32
N VAL A 139 -3.03 23.69 -1.15
CA VAL A 139 -2.66 22.28 -1.05
C VAL A 139 -3.84 21.40 -1.45
N ARG A 140 -3.57 20.52 -2.43
CA ARG A 140 -4.45 19.45 -2.83
C ARG A 140 -4.39 18.34 -1.79
N TYR A 141 -5.54 17.88 -1.33
CA TYR A 141 -5.62 16.83 -0.32
C TYR A 141 -6.69 15.80 -0.64
N TYR A 142 -6.51 14.61 -0.08
CA TYR A 142 -7.46 13.52 -0.08
C TYR A 142 -7.88 13.21 1.36
N ALA A 143 -9.08 12.66 1.52
CA ALA A 143 -9.56 12.22 2.81
C ALA A 143 -10.22 10.84 2.64
N SER A 144 -9.87 9.92 3.53
CA SER A 144 -10.44 8.58 3.57
C SER A 144 -10.93 8.26 4.99
N VAL A 145 -11.73 7.20 5.10
CA VAL A 145 -12.15 6.64 6.38
C VAL A 145 -11.90 5.14 6.35
N MET A 146 -11.41 4.61 7.47
CA MET A 146 -11.29 3.17 7.71
C MET A 146 -11.67 2.86 9.15
N SER A 147 -11.98 1.60 9.43
CA SER A 147 -12.30 1.20 10.81
C SER A 147 -11.08 1.37 11.72
N ALA A 148 -11.30 1.64 13.01
CA ALA A 148 -10.20 1.73 13.97
C ALA A 148 -9.46 0.38 14.14
N ASP A 149 -10.16 -0.74 13.94
CA ASP A 149 -9.58 -2.08 13.96
C ASP A 149 -8.59 -2.26 12.80
N GLU A 150 -9.02 -1.95 11.58
CA GLU A 150 -8.15 -1.95 10.39
C GLU A 150 -6.98 -0.98 10.55
N PHE A 151 -7.24 0.25 10.99
CA PHE A 151 -6.19 1.24 11.21
C PHE A 151 -5.14 0.77 12.25
N SER A 152 -5.55 -0.02 13.25
CA SER A 152 -4.64 -0.54 14.28
C SER A 152 -3.67 -1.62 13.79
N SER A 153 -3.87 -2.12 12.56
CA SER A 153 -2.98 -3.08 11.94
C SER A 153 -1.74 -2.46 11.28
N TYR A 154 -1.73 -1.14 11.07
CA TYR A 154 -0.58 -0.42 10.51
C TYR A 154 0.36 0.07 11.63
N ASP A 155 1.66 0.03 11.38
CA ASP A 155 2.65 0.51 12.35
C ASP A 155 2.73 2.05 12.33
N THR A 156 2.44 2.67 11.19
CA THR A 156 2.43 4.13 11.04
C THR A 156 1.26 4.66 10.23
N VAL A 157 0.93 5.95 10.41
CA VAL A 157 -0.09 6.62 9.59
C VAL A 157 0.28 6.64 8.11
N ASN A 158 1.58 6.74 7.77
CA ASN A 158 2.03 6.80 6.38
C ASN A 158 1.87 5.46 5.66
N GLU A 159 1.94 4.33 6.38
CA GLU A 159 1.60 3.02 5.82
C GLU A 159 0.11 2.96 5.47
N ALA A 160 -0.76 3.40 6.39
CA ALA A 160 -2.19 3.49 6.11
C ALA A 160 -2.50 4.42 4.93
N VAL A 161 -1.81 5.56 4.81
CA VAL A 161 -1.93 6.48 3.67
C VAL A 161 -1.50 5.80 2.36
N SER A 162 -0.39 5.07 2.38
CA SER A 162 0.11 4.36 1.19
C SER A 162 -0.90 3.32 0.70
N ASP A 163 -1.51 2.57 1.62
CA ASP A 163 -2.54 1.57 1.27
C ASP A 163 -3.86 2.21 0.82
N ILE A 164 -4.24 3.36 1.39
CA ILE A 164 -5.38 4.16 0.91
C ILE A 164 -5.16 4.59 -0.54
N ILE A 165 -3.97 5.09 -0.87
CA ILE A 165 -3.63 5.54 -2.23
C ILE A 165 -3.69 4.34 -3.19
N PHE A 166 -3.01 3.25 -2.84
CA PHE A 166 -3.00 2.02 -3.64
C PHE A 166 -4.42 1.46 -3.86
N SER A 167 -5.22 1.40 -2.81
CA SER A 167 -6.60 0.90 -2.88
C SER A 167 -7.50 1.79 -3.73
N ALA A 168 -7.36 3.11 -3.62
CA ALA A 168 -8.12 4.06 -4.44
C ALA A 168 -7.78 3.92 -5.94
N GLU A 169 -6.51 3.70 -6.29
CA GLU A 169 -6.09 3.43 -7.68
C GLU A 169 -6.60 2.08 -8.17
N LEU A 170 -6.49 1.03 -7.34
CA LEU A 170 -6.78 -0.33 -7.75
C LEU A 170 -8.28 -0.64 -7.82
N PHE A 171 -9.07 -0.14 -6.87
CA PHE A 171 -10.48 -0.51 -6.71
C PHE A 171 -11.45 0.58 -7.16
N ASP A 172 -11.07 1.86 -7.03
CA ASP A 172 -11.94 3.00 -7.34
C ASP A 172 -11.54 3.72 -8.65
N ASP A 173 -10.49 3.25 -9.34
CA ASP A 173 -9.97 3.80 -10.60
C ASP A 173 -9.69 5.31 -10.48
N VAL A 174 -9.15 5.72 -9.32
CA VAL A 174 -8.84 7.12 -9.05
C VAL A 174 -7.66 7.58 -9.90
N ASP A 175 -7.90 8.64 -10.69
CA ASP A 175 -6.84 9.38 -11.38
C ASP A 175 -6.49 10.63 -10.57
N TRP A 176 -5.34 10.60 -9.90
CA TRP A 176 -4.88 11.72 -9.06
C TRP A 176 -4.63 13.02 -9.82
N SER A 177 -4.49 12.97 -11.14
CA SER A 177 -4.39 14.16 -11.97
C SER A 177 -5.73 14.88 -12.12
N ASP A 178 -6.86 14.16 -12.00
CA ASP A 178 -8.21 14.73 -12.05
C ASP A 178 -8.58 15.38 -10.70
N PRO A 179 -8.80 16.71 -10.67
CA PRO A 179 -9.17 17.40 -9.44
C PRO A 179 -10.52 16.97 -8.86
N SER A 180 -11.38 16.20 -9.56
CA SER A 180 -12.65 15.72 -8.98
C SER A 180 -12.48 14.73 -7.84
N TYR A 181 -11.33 14.04 -7.77
CA TYR A 181 -11.03 13.10 -6.70
C TYR A 181 -10.39 13.75 -5.47
N THR A 182 -10.05 15.04 -5.54
CA THR A 182 -9.30 15.72 -4.49
C THR A 182 -9.94 17.04 -4.08
N HIS A 183 -9.48 17.57 -2.96
CA HIS A 183 -10.01 18.78 -2.36
C HIS A 183 -8.93 19.85 -2.20
N THR A 184 -9.35 21.10 -2.09
CA THR A 184 -8.49 22.25 -1.74
C THR A 184 -9.24 23.18 -0.81
N GLY A 185 -8.54 23.88 0.08
CA GLY A 185 -9.16 24.78 1.05
C GLY A 185 -10.00 24.04 2.10
N ARG A 186 -11.15 24.62 2.48
CA ARG A 186 -12.05 24.06 3.50
C ARG A 186 -13.22 23.36 2.83
N ASN A 187 -13.46 22.09 3.17
CA ASN A 187 -14.55 21.29 2.60
C ASN A 187 -15.29 20.51 3.68
N ARG A 188 -16.57 20.21 3.40
CA ARG A 188 -17.37 19.25 4.16
C ARG A 188 -17.42 17.94 3.41
N LEU A 189 -17.07 16.87 4.09
CA LEU A 189 -16.93 15.54 3.52
C LEU A 189 -17.86 14.59 4.25
N LEU A 190 -18.60 13.80 3.50
CA LEU A 190 -19.52 12.79 4.00
C LEU A 190 -18.99 11.41 3.63
N PHE A 191 -18.78 10.58 4.64
CA PHE A 191 -18.47 9.17 4.48
C PHE A 191 -19.71 8.35 4.83
N GLU A 192 -20.15 7.50 3.90
CA GLU A 192 -21.37 6.70 4.04
C GLU A 192 -21.06 5.19 3.96
N GLY A 193 -22.06 4.36 4.25
CA GLY A 193 -21.91 2.90 4.19
C GLY A 193 -21.18 2.31 5.40
N LEU A 194 -21.11 3.06 6.50
CA LEU A 194 -20.44 2.64 7.72
C LEU A 194 -21.32 1.70 8.55
N GLU A 195 -20.68 0.86 9.35
CA GLU A 195 -21.34 -0.02 10.32
C GLU A 195 -21.71 0.75 11.59
N ALA A 196 -22.83 0.38 12.21
CA ALA A 196 -23.32 1.01 13.43
C ALA A 196 -22.54 0.54 14.67
N SER A 197 -22.36 1.43 15.65
CA SER A 197 -21.58 1.17 16.87
C SER A 197 -20.13 0.74 16.61
N THR A 198 -19.54 1.28 15.54
CA THR A 198 -18.17 0.99 15.11
C THR A 198 -17.33 2.27 15.18
N GLU A 199 -16.09 2.13 15.65
CA GLU A 199 -15.13 3.22 15.68
C GLU A 199 -14.38 3.31 14.35
N TYR A 200 -14.25 4.52 13.83
CA TYR A 200 -13.62 4.83 12.55
C TYR A 200 -12.57 5.93 12.72
N VAL A 201 -11.55 5.88 11.88
CA VAL A 201 -10.50 6.90 11.78
C VAL A 201 -10.65 7.59 10.42
N VAL A 202 -10.91 8.89 10.44
CA VAL A 202 -10.81 9.74 9.25
C VAL A 202 -9.38 10.21 9.12
N ILE A 203 -8.79 10.02 7.95
CA ILE A 203 -7.39 10.31 7.64
C ILE A 203 -7.37 11.32 6.50
N VAL A 204 -6.63 12.42 6.67
CA VAL A 204 -6.51 13.50 5.68
C VAL A 204 -5.04 13.77 5.40
N PHE A 205 -4.65 13.81 4.13
CA PHE A 205 -3.26 14.04 3.72
C PHE A 205 -3.22 14.77 2.36
N GLY A 206 -2.15 15.52 2.14
CA GLY A 206 -1.88 16.15 0.86
C GLY A 206 -1.42 15.12 -0.17
N ILE A 207 -1.82 15.29 -1.42
CA ILE A 207 -1.47 14.36 -2.50
C ILE A 207 -1.12 15.08 -3.81
N SER A 208 -0.11 14.58 -4.51
CA SER A 208 0.33 15.10 -5.82
C SER A 208 -0.55 14.59 -6.96
N SER A 209 -0.35 15.11 -8.17
CA SER A 209 -1.01 14.58 -9.37
C SER A 209 -0.48 13.21 -9.81
N GLU A 210 0.60 12.73 -9.20
CA GLU A 210 1.23 11.44 -9.48
C GLU A 210 0.90 10.41 -8.39
N GLY A 211 0.00 10.72 -7.46
CA GLY A 211 -0.38 9.81 -6.37
C GLY A 211 0.60 9.80 -5.20
N GLU A 212 1.53 10.75 -5.10
CA GLU A 212 2.47 10.81 -3.98
C GLU A 212 1.91 11.59 -2.80
N GLN A 213 2.05 11.07 -1.58
CA GLN A 213 1.81 11.83 -0.34
C GLN A 213 2.75 13.05 -0.27
N THR A 214 2.19 14.23 -0.04
CA THR A 214 2.95 15.51 -0.04
C THR A 214 3.04 16.18 1.33
N THR A 215 2.19 15.80 2.29
CA THR A 215 2.15 16.39 3.64
C THR A 215 2.17 15.31 4.71
N GLU A 216 2.44 15.70 5.95
CA GLU A 216 2.01 14.89 7.10
C GLU A 216 0.49 14.67 7.05
N ALA A 217 0.06 13.49 7.47
CA ALA A 217 -1.35 13.15 7.59
C ALA A 217 -1.92 13.62 8.93
N ALA A 218 -3.17 14.07 8.92
CA ALA A 218 -3.96 14.30 10.12
C ALA A 218 -5.00 13.19 10.29
N THR A 219 -5.25 12.78 11.53
CA THR A 219 -6.26 11.77 11.84
C THR A 219 -7.25 12.29 12.89
N ALA A 220 -8.48 11.81 12.81
CA ALA A 220 -9.50 12.02 13.85
C ALA A 220 -10.40 10.79 13.96
N THR A 221 -10.68 10.39 15.20
CA THR A 221 -11.47 9.20 15.50
C THR A 221 -12.92 9.57 15.83
N PHE A 222 -13.87 8.81 15.29
CA PHE A 222 -15.30 8.98 15.51
C PHE A 222 -15.97 7.61 15.72
N SER A 223 -17.07 7.57 16.48
CA SER A 223 -17.85 6.35 16.67
C SER A 223 -19.24 6.53 16.09
N THR A 224 -19.65 5.65 15.19
CA THR A 224 -21.03 5.64 14.67
C THR A 224 -22.01 5.31 15.79
N THR A 225 -23.21 5.86 15.69
CA THR A 225 -24.24 5.62 16.72
C THR A 225 -24.84 4.22 16.61
N ALA A 226 -25.59 3.80 17.62
CA ALA A 226 -26.44 2.62 17.49
C ALA A 226 -27.54 2.83 16.42
N ALA A 227 -28.04 1.73 15.85
CA ALA A 227 -29.11 1.71 14.85
C ALA A 227 -30.50 2.02 15.41
#